data_AF-A0A372K1Q3-F1
#
_entry.id   AF-A0A372K1Q3-F1
#
_cell.length_a   1.000
_cell.length_b   1.000
_cell.length_c   1.000
_cell.angle_alpha   90.00
_cell.angle_beta   90.00
_cell.angle_gamma   90.00
#
_symmetry.space_group_name_H-M   'P 1'
#
loop_
_entity.id
_entity.type
_entity.pdbx_description
1 polymer ?
#
loop_
_entity_poly.entity_id
_entity_poly.type
_entity_poly.pdbx_seq_one_letter_code
_entity_poly.pdbx_strand_id
1 'polypeptide(L)'
;MTTLIKRASAEARAFRNKESQAAGAKQKIVRKNKRTERDEELGDAPQIDAPRKPRFAPVTFSEEGGVRYLHFGTEWVQGAMRLRKPDHIELEYAQQMMAWLLFLETPKRIVQLGLGAAALTKFAYRFLERAQVEAVELNPAVVVAARTMFELPHDDARLAVHETDAWDFVNDRANHGTIGVLQIDVYDATARGPVLDSVAFYRAVRACLTQAGVVTVNLFGDHPSFVRNMKRLNEAFDGRVVALPEVHDGNRIAIAFSGPALDVPFATLQARAKLIESTLGLPARKWIKGLQESTGQTSASFTI
;
A
#
# COMPACT_ATOMS: atom_id res chain seq x y z
N MET A 1 -20.12 17.39 21.74
CA MET A 1 -18.77 17.05 22.24
C MET A 1 -18.35 15.79 21.51
N THR A 2 -17.53 15.93 20.48
CA THR A 2 -17.18 14.88 19.52
C THR A 2 -15.94 14.14 20.03
N THR A 3 -16.12 12.88 20.44
CA THR A 3 -15.02 11.98 20.78
C THR A 3 -14.32 11.59 19.47
N LEU A 4 -13.14 12.15 19.21
CA LEU A 4 -12.31 11.77 18.06
C LEU A 4 -11.98 10.28 18.12
N ILE A 5 -12.43 9.53 17.11
CA ILE A 5 -11.99 8.15 16.84
C ILE A 5 -10.47 8.20 16.61
N LYS A 6 -9.72 7.46 17.44
CA LYS A 6 -8.25 7.46 17.36
C LYS A 6 -7.83 6.69 16.10
N ARG A 7 -6.98 7.31 15.28
CA ARG A 7 -6.22 6.67 14.20
C ARG A 7 -4.75 6.56 14.61
N ALA A 8 -4.03 5.59 14.07
CA ALA A 8 -2.78 4.98 14.60
C ALA A 8 -1.58 5.90 14.92
N SER A 9 -1.71 7.22 14.77
CA SER A 9 -0.66 8.22 14.99
C SER A 9 -0.42 8.58 16.48
N ALA A 10 -1.29 8.20 17.42
CA ALA A 10 -1.13 8.62 18.83
C ALA A 10 0.04 7.94 19.58
N GLU A 11 0.51 6.77 19.15
CA GLU A 11 1.57 6.03 19.87
C GLU A 11 3.00 6.52 19.57
N ALA A 12 3.24 7.29 18.50
CA ALA A 12 4.53 7.95 18.29
C ALA A 12 4.87 8.94 19.43
N ARG A 13 3.83 9.50 20.09
CA ARG A 13 3.98 10.33 21.30
C ARG A 13 4.18 9.49 22.57
N ALA A 14 3.68 8.25 22.62
CA ALA A 14 3.82 7.36 23.78
C ALA A 14 5.22 6.71 23.86
N PHE A 15 5.87 6.46 22.72
CA PHE A 15 7.22 5.88 22.68
C PHE A 15 8.33 6.88 23.04
N ARG A 16 8.12 8.18 22.82
CA ARG A 16 9.08 9.23 23.21
C ARG A 16 9.33 9.29 24.73
N ASN A 17 8.41 8.74 25.54
CA ASN A 17 8.54 8.68 27.00
C ASN A 17 9.13 7.36 27.54
N LYS A 18 9.32 6.33 26.72
CA LYS A 18 9.88 5.02 27.16
C LYS A 18 11.36 4.84 26.89
N GLU A 19 11.95 5.58 25.93
CA GLU A 19 13.38 5.49 25.63
C GLU A 19 14.28 6.24 26.63
N SER A 20 13.72 6.99 27.59
CA SER A 20 14.49 7.70 28.61
C SER A 20 14.86 6.87 29.85
N GLN A 21 14.54 5.56 29.90
CA GLN A 21 14.77 4.72 31.10
C GLN A 21 15.52 3.40 30.88
N ALA A 22 16.14 3.14 29.73
CA ALA A 22 16.90 1.90 29.53
C ALA A 22 18.32 2.16 29.00
N ALA A 23 19.16 2.77 29.83
CA ALA A 23 20.60 2.82 29.62
C ALA A 23 21.32 2.17 30.81
N GLY A 24 21.75 0.92 30.65
CA GLY A 24 22.67 0.30 31.60
C GLY A 24 22.73 -1.23 31.54
N ALA A 25 23.68 -1.77 30.77
CA ALA A 25 24.59 -2.87 31.17
C ALA A 25 25.30 -3.45 29.94
N LYS A 26 26.64 -3.35 29.91
CA LYS A 26 27.52 -4.07 28.97
C LYS A 26 27.95 -5.39 29.59
N GLN A 27 27.84 -6.51 28.86
CA GLN A 27 28.68 -7.68 29.10
C GLN A 27 29.19 -8.29 27.77
N LYS A 28 30.47 -8.68 27.81
CA LYS A 28 31.29 -9.16 26.69
C LYS A 28 30.87 -10.57 26.26
N ILE A 29 30.79 -10.82 24.96
CA ILE A 29 30.60 -12.17 24.38
C ILE A 29 31.90 -12.63 23.73
N VAL A 30 32.42 -13.77 24.20
CA VAL A 30 33.52 -14.52 23.59
C VAL A 30 32.95 -15.42 22.48
N ARG A 31 33.57 -15.39 21.29
CA ARG A 31 33.15 -16.18 20.12
C ARG A 31 33.77 -17.59 20.17
N LYS A 32 32.96 -18.64 20.03
CA LYS A 32 33.40 -19.99 19.63
C LYS A 32 32.48 -20.56 18.53
N ASN A 33 33.08 -21.31 17.62
CA ASN A 33 32.53 -21.79 16.35
C ASN A 33 31.24 -22.61 16.51
N LYS A 34 30.14 -22.15 15.89
CA LYS A 34 28.77 -22.67 16.00
C LYS A 34 28.23 -23.24 14.69
N ARG A 35 29.09 -23.88 13.88
CA ARG A 35 28.74 -24.30 12.51
C ARG A 35 28.57 -25.81 12.32
N THR A 36 28.97 -26.63 13.29
CA THR A 36 28.94 -28.10 13.17
C THR A 36 27.88 -28.78 14.05
N GLU A 37 27.22 -28.06 14.98
CA GLU A 37 26.15 -28.63 15.84
C GLU A 37 24.72 -28.41 15.29
N ARG A 38 24.57 -27.61 14.22
CA ARG A 38 23.24 -27.17 13.73
C ARG A 38 22.50 -28.20 12.87
N ASP A 39 23.21 -29.18 12.33
CA ASP A 39 22.63 -30.12 11.37
C ASP A 39 22.12 -31.41 12.05
N GLU A 40 22.50 -31.67 13.32
CA GLU A 40 22.01 -32.85 14.07
C GLU A 40 20.75 -32.56 14.90
N GLU A 41 20.43 -31.31 15.23
CA GLU A 41 19.26 -30.92 16.05
C GLU A 41 17.92 -30.80 15.28
N LEU A 42 17.92 -30.95 13.95
CA LEU A 42 16.72 -30.77 13.12
C LEU A 42 15.94 -32.06 12.84
N GLY A 43 16.43 -33.21 13.29
CA GLY A 43 15.79 -34.53 13.08
C GLY A 43 14.50 -34.73 13.88
N ASP A 44 14.30 -33.96 14.95
CA ASP A 44 13.14 -34.08 15.86
C ASP A 44 12.18 -32.87 15.77
N ALA A 45 12.36 -32.03 14.74
CA ALA A 45 11.48 -30.90 14.51
C ALA A 45 10.11 -31.42 14.04
N PRO A 46 9.01 -31.13 14.78
CA PRO A 46 7.69 -31.64 14.42
C PRO A 46 7.30 -31.17 13.03
N GLN A 47 7.10 -32.14 12.14
CA GLN A 47 6.65 -31.91 10.78
C GLN A 47 5.18 -31.43 10.85
N ILE A 48 4.93 -30.19 10.44
CA ILE A 48 3.59 -29.62 10.49
C ILE A 48 2.78 -30.24 9.33
N ASP A 49 1.96 -31.25 9.63
CA ASP A 49 1.21 -32.07 8.66
C ASP A 49 0.21 -31.29 7.78
N ALA A 50 -0.13 -30.05 8.13
CA ALA A 50 -0.91 -29.15 7.28
C ALA A 50 -0.64 -27.68 7.64
N PRO A 51 -0.52 -26.76 6.66
CA PRO A 51 -0.40 -25.34 6.97
C PRO A 51 -1.63 -24.89 7.76
N ARG A 52 -1.41 -24.33 8.96
CA ARG A 52 -2.48 -23.80 9.79
C ARG A 52 -3.22 -22.73 9.00
N LYS A 53 -4.55 -22.87 8.85
CA LYS A 53 -5.39 -21.83 8.25
C LYS A 53 -5.13 -20.49 8.99
N PRO A 54 -4.82 -19.40 8.28
CA PRO A 54 -4.58 -18.11 8.91
C PRO A 54 -5.82 -17.70 9.71
N ARG A 55 -5.60 -17.22 10.94
CA ARG A 55 -6.67 -16.66 11.78
C ARG A 55 -6.68 -15.15 11.55
N PHE A 56 -7.77 -14.65 11.00
CA PHE A 56 -7.96 -13.22 10.78
C PHE A 56 -8.67 -12.57 11.96
N ALA A 57 -8.40 -11.28 12.18
CA ALA A 57 -9.18 -10.49 13.12
C ALA A 57 -10.63 -10.34 12.62
N PRO A 58 -11.60 -10.16 13.52
CA PRO A 58 -12.99 -9.93 13.14
C PRO A 58 -13.13 -8.69 12.26
N VAL A 59 -13.86 -8.81 11.16
CA VAL A 59 -14.24 -7.66 10.34
C VAL A 59 -15.43 -6.96 11.00
N THR A 60 -15.25 -5.70 11.38
CA THR A 60 -16.27 -4.88 12.05
C THR A 60 -16.47 -3.55 11.33
N PHE A 61 -17.61 -2.90 11.58
CA PHE A 61 -17.99 -1.64 10.91
C PHE A 61 -18.49 -0.62 11.91
N SER A 62 -18.28 0.65 11.60
CA SER A 62 -18.93 1.78 12.27
C SER A 62 -19.44 2.78 11.24
N GLU A 63 -20.42 3.60 11.62
CA GLU A 63 -20.94 4.67 10.78
C GLU A 63 -20.97 5.98 11.55
N GLU A 64 -20.38 7.02 10.96
CA GLU A 64 -20.39 8.37 11.52
C GLU A 64 -20.39 9.39 10.39
N GLY A 65 -21.21 10.44 10.49
CA GLY A 65 -21.21 11.55 9.51
C GLY A 65 -21.57 11.13 8.08
N GLY A 66 -22.32 10.04 7.90
CA GLY A 66 -22.66 9.48 6.59
C GLY A 66 -21.51 8.74 5.90
N VAL A 67 -20.49 8.35 6.67
CA VAL A 67 -19.35 7.53 6.23
C VAL A 67 -19.38 6.22 6.99
N ARG A 68 -19.23 5.11 6.27
CA ARG A 68 -19.04 3.77 6.83
C ARG A 68 -17.55 3.45 6.88
N TYR A 69 -17.08 2.96 8.01
CA TYR A 69 -15.69 2.62 8.24
C TYR A 69 -15.52 1.11 8.41
N LEU A 70 -14.43 0.58 7.85
CA LEU A 70 -13.98 -0.79 8.01
C LEU A 70 -12.96 -0.86 9.15
N HIS A 71 -13.07 -1.88 9.99
CA HIS A 71 -12.18 -2.16 11.11
C HIS A 71 -11.82 -3.64 11.19
N PHE A 72 -10.69 -3.96 11.81
CA PHE A 72 -10.24 -5.33 12.08
C PHE A 72 -10.13 -5.60 13.58
N GLY A 73 -11.29 -5.68 14.25
CA GLY A 73 -11.38 -5.98 15.68
C GLY A 73 -10.77 -4.92 16.61
N THR A 74 -10.39 -3.76 16.07
CA THR A 74 -9.76 -2.64 16.77
C THR A 74 -10.47 -1.33 16.40
N GLU A 75 -10.18 -0.22 17.09
CA GLU A 75 -10.72 1.11 16.75
C GLU A 75 -10.12 1.69 15.46
N TRP A 76 -9.07 1.06 14.91
CA TRP A 76 -8.35 1.57 13.76
C TRP A 76 -9.15 1.46 12.47
N VAL A 77 -9.19 2.56 11.71
CA VAL A 77 -9.83 2.62 10.40
C VAL A 77 -8.93 1.96 9.36
N GLN A 78 -9.45 0.90 8.74
CA GLN A 78 -8.80 0.13 7.67
C GLN A 78 -9.28 0.55 6.27
N GLY A 79 -10.42 1.25 6.21
CA GLY A 79 -11.02 1.74 4.98
C GLY A 79 -12.28 2.54 5.27
N ALA A 80 -12.74 3.33 4.32
CA ALA A 80 -13.94 4.13 4.47
C ALA A 80 -14.69 4.28 3.15
N MET A 81 -16.01 4.42 3.24
CA MET A 81 -16.88 4.73 2.11
C MET A 81 -17.97 5.72 2.52
N ARG A 82 -18.14 6.76 1.74
CA ARG A 82 -19.26 7.69 1.91
C ARG A 82 -20.54 7.08 1.36
N LEU A 83 -21.57 6.95 2.21
CA LEU A 83 -22.83 6.30 1.84
C LEU A 83 -23.55 6.98 0.66
N ARG A 84 -23.41 8.31 0.53
CA ARG A 84 -24.02 9.08 -0.57
C ARG A 84 -23.16 9.16 -1.83
N LYS A 85 -21.88 8.77 -1.75
CA LYS A 85 -20.90 8.86 -2.85
C LYS A 85 -19.96 7.64 -2.77
N PRO A 86 -20.49 6.42 -2.97
CA PRO A 86 -19.79 5.18 -2.69
C PRO A 86 -18.56 4.96 -3.57
N ASP A 87 -18.52 5.55 -4.77
CA ASP A 87 -17.39 5.49 -5.69
C ASP A 87 -16.32 6.56 -5.43
N HIS A 88 -16.57 7.51 -4.54
CA HIS A 88 -15.58 8.52 -4.17
C HIS A 88 -14.58 7.95 -3.15
N ILE A 89 -13.30 8.17 -3.38
CA ILE A 89 -12.26 7.78 -2.42
C ILE A 89 -12.30 8.78 -1.25
N GLU A 90 -12.79 8.34 -0.09
CA GLU A 90 -12.97 9.18 1.09
C GLU A 90 -11.65 9.49 1.82
N LEU A 91 -10.69 8.54 1.85
CA LEU A 91 -9.45 8.68 2.60
C LEU A 91 -8.36 9.37 1.78
N GLU A 92 -7.67 10.35 2.38
CA GLU A 92 -6.67 11.17 1.67
C GLU A 92 -5.48 10.34 1.16
N TYR A 93 -4.97 9.38 1.95
CA TYR A 93 -3.89 8.51 1.50
C TYR A 93 -4.33 7.66 0.30
N ALA A 94 -5.57 7.19 0.27
CA ALA A 94 -6.08 6.38 -0.83
C ALA A 94 -6.25 7.24 -2.09
N GLN A 95 -6.59 8.53 -1.96
CA GLN A 95 -6.53 9.45 -3.08
C GLN A 95 -5.09 9.58 -3.60
N GLN A 96 -4.10 9.73 -2.70
CA GLN A 96 -2.68 9.79 -3.08
C GLN A 96 -2.16 8.49 -3.71
N MET A 97 -2.72 7.33 -3.36
CA MET A 97 -2.40 6.05 -4.03
C MET A 97 -2.74 6.05 -5.53
N MET A 98 -3.52 7.03 -6.01
CA MET A 98 -3.82 7.27 -7.43
C MET A 98 -2.84 8.25 -8.11
N ALA A 99 -1.81 8.74 -7.42
CA ALA A 99 -0.84 9.70 -7.98
C ALA A 99 -0.05 9.16 -9.19
N TRP A 100 -0.07 7.84 -9.43
CA TRP A 100 0.46 7.24 -10.65
C TRP A 100 -0.19 7.79 -11.94
N LEU A 101 -1.44 8.29 -11.87
CA LEU A 101 -2.16 8.93 -12.99
C LEU A 101 -1.44 10.16 -13.55
N LEU A 102 -0.54 10.77 -12.77
CA LEU A 102 0.31 11.87 -13.25
C LEU A 102 1.32 11.40 -14.32
N PHE A 103 1.73 10.13 -14.26
CA PHE A 103 2.85 9.61 -15.04
C PHE A 103 2.39 8.67 -16.15
N LEU A 104 1.31 7.90 -15.91
CA LEU A 104 0.82 6.89 -16.84
C LEU A 104 -0.63 7.15 -17.23
N GLU A 105 -0.94 7.06 -18.52
CA GLU A 105 -2.33 6.92 -18.98
C GLU A 105 -2.92 5.60 -18.48
N THR A 106 -4.25 5.48 -18.44
CA THR A 106 -4.92 4.27 -17.97
C THR A 106 -4.38 3.01 -18.67
N PRO A 107 -3.66 2.12 -17.94
CA PRO A 107 -3.14 0.91 -18.54
C PRO A 107 -4.26 -0.12 -18.74
N LYS A 108 -3.98 -1.16 -19.52
CA LYS A 108 -4.93 -2.27 -19.74
C LYS A 108 -5.24 -3.07 -18.47
N ARG A 109 -4.29 -3.14 -17.53
CA ARG A 109 -4.37 -3.97 -16.32
C ARG A 109 -3.88 -3.20 -15.10
N ILE A 110 -4.73 -3.12 -14.07
CA ILE A 110 -4.48 -2.49 -12.78
C ILE A 110 -4.72 -3.53 -11.69
N VAL A 111 -3.77 -3.71 -10.77
CA VAL A 111 -3.89 -4.68 -9.68
C VAL A 111 -3.72 -3.99 -8.33
N GLN A 112 -4.59 -4.29 -7.38
CA GLN A 112 -4.47 -3.89 -5.99
C GLN A 112 -4.14 -5.11 -5.12
N LEU A 113 -3.06 -5.04 -4.34
CA LEU A 113 -2.76 -6.00 -3.28
C LEU A 113 -3.33 -5.45 -1.97
N GLY A 114 -4.26 -6.20 -1.37
CA GLY A 114 -5.09 -5.80 -0.22
C GLY A 114 -6.35 -5.07 -0.69
N LEU A 115 -7.54 -5.59 -0.39
CA LEU A 115 -8.81 -5.03 -0.89
C LEU A 115 -9.38 -3.93 0.02
N GLY A 116 -9.36 -4.16 1.33
CA GLY A 116 -9.93 -3.26 2.33
C GLY A 116 -11.41 -2.93 2.06
N ALA A 117 -11.79 -1.65 2.16
CA ALA A 117 -13.14 -1.17 1.79
C ALA A 117 -13.35 -1.05 0.27
N ALA A 118 -12.43 -1.61 -0.53
CA ALA A 118 -12.41 -1.59 -1.98
C ALA A 118 -12.43 -0.20 -2.65
N ALA A 119 -12.04 0.85 -1.93
CA ALA A 119 -12.09 2.22 -2.44
C ALA A 119 -11.28 2.40 -3.74
N LEU A 120 -10.03 1.90 -3.78
CA LEU A 120 -9.18 1.98 -4.98
C LEU A 120 -9.71 1.11 -6.12
N THR A 121 -10.03 -0.16 -5.83
CA THR A 121 -10.59 -1.11 -6.80
C THR A 121 -11.88 -0.59 -7.43
N LYS A 122 -12.85 -0.15 -6.63
CA LYS A 122 -14.11 0.41 -7.13
C LYS A 122 -13.89 1.66 -7.94
N PHE A 123 -13.04 2.57 -7.47
CA PHE A 123 -12.74 3.80 -8.18
C PHE A 123 -12.14 3.50 -9.57
N ALA A 124 -11.12 2.63 -9.62
CA ALA A 124 -10.51 2.23 -10.88
C ALA A 124 -11.53 1.55 -11.80
N TYR A 125 -12.34 0.62 -11.29
CA TYR A 125 -13.37 -0.04 -12.10
C TYR A 125 -14.42 0.95 -12.63
N ARG A 126 -14.86 1.91 -11.81
CA ARG A 126 -15.90 2.86 -12.19
C ARG A 126 -15.42 3.90 -13.20
N PHE A 127 -14.23 4.45 -13.01
CA PHE A 127 -13.79 5.63 -13.75
C PHE A 127 -12.69 5.36 -14.78
N LEU A 128 -11.99 4.23 -14.71
CA LEU A 128 -10.93 3.86 -15.64
C LEU A 128 -11.41 2.76 -16.59
N GLU A 129 -12.38 3.10 -17.43
CA GLU A 129 -13.20 2.14 -18.18
C GLU A 129 -12.45 1.23 -19.17
N ARG A 130 -11.20 1.58 -19.48
CA ARG A 130 -10.35 0.82 -20.40
C ARG A 130 -9.48 -0.22 -19.69
N ALA A 131 -9.50 -0.24 -18.36
CA ALA A 131 -8.72 -1.15 -17.54
C ALA A 131 -9.53 -2.39 -17.14
N GLN A 132 -8.86 -3.54 -17.16
CA GLN A 132 -9.16 -4.66 -16.28
C GLN A 132 -8.57 -4.33 -14.91
N VAL A 133 -9.39 -4.49 -13.87
CA VAL A 133 -9.10 -4.13 -12.49
C VAL A 133 -9.20 -5.38 -11.65
N GLU A 134 -8.14 -5.67 -10.92
CA GLU A 134 -8.08 -6.85 -10.07
C GLU A 134 -7.70 -6.45 -8.65
N ALA A 135 -8.25 -7.14 -7.67
CA ALA A 135 -7.81 -7.05 -6.28
C ALA A 135 -7.38 -8.42 -5.77
N VAL A 136 -6.38 -8.44 -4.91
CA VAL A 136 -5.88 -9.65 -4.24
C VAL A 136 -6.09 -9.46 -2.75
N GLU A 137 -6.89 -10.33 -2.14
CA GLU A 137 -7.24 -10.25 -0.72
C GLU A 137 -7.10 -11.62 -0.06
N LEU A 138 -6.38 -11.66 1.05
CA LEU A 138 -6.12 -12.91 1.76
C LEU A 138 -7.29 -13.31 2.67
N ASN A 139 -8.03 -12.33 3.22
CA ASN A 139 -9.12 -12.56 4.16
C ASN A 139 -10.49 -12.61 3.44
N PRO A 140 -11.13 -13.79 3.31
CA PRO A 140 -12.43 -13.92 2.64
C PRO A 140 -13.54 -13.07 3.29
N ALA A 141 -13.44 -12.79 4.60
CA ALA A 141 -14.41 -11.91 5.27
C ALA A 141 -14.34 -10.46 4.77
N VAL A 142 -13.15 -10.01 4.34
CA VAL A 142 -12.98 -8.68 3.73
C VAL A 142 -13.62 -8.64 2.35
N VAL A 143 -13.48 -9.71 1.55
CA VAL A 143 -14.14 -9.81 0.24
C VAL A 143 -15.67 -9.75 0.40
N VAL A 144 -16.23 -10.53 1.32
CA VAL A 144 -17.66 -10.50 1.61
C VAL A 144 -18.10 -9.11 2.07
N ALA A 145 -17.36 -8.49 2.99
CA ALA A 145 -17.66 -7.14 3.46
C ALA A 145 -17.59 -6.10 2.33
N ALA A 146 -16.60 -6.20 1.44
CA ALA A 146 -16.44 -5.27 0.33
C ALA A 146 -17.67 -5.30 -0.59
N ARG A 147 -18.18 -6.49 -0.92
CA ARG A 147 -19.39 -6.64 -1.77
C ARG A 147 -20.66 -6.20 -1.04
N THR A 148 -20.85 -6.63 0.20
CA THR A 148 -22.12 -6.48 0.93
C THR A 148 -22.27 -5.15 1.66
N MET A 149 -21.16 -4.58 2.13
CA MET A 149 -21.12 -3.38 2.98
C MET A 149 -20.41 -2.21 2.33
N PHE A 150 -19.60 -2.41 1.29
CA PHE A 150 -18.87 -1.33 0.62
C PHE A 150 -19.16 -1.22 -0.87
N GLU A 151 -20.28 -1.79 -1.34
CA GLU A 151 -20.81 -1.61 -2.70
C GLU A 151 -19.80 -1.95 -3.82
N LEU A 152 -18.93 -2.92 -3.57
CA LEU A 152 -18.09 -3.49 -4.61
C LEU A 152 -19.00 -4.38 -5.50
N PRO A 153 -19.22 -4.07 -6.79
CA PRO A 153 -20.11 -4.88 -7.66
C PRO A 153 -19.56 -6.29 -7.83
N HIS A 154 -20.35 -7.25 -8.31
CA HIS A 154 -19.84 -8.59 -8.61
C HIS A 154 -18.78 -8.58 -9.73
N ASP A 155 -17.97 -9.63 -9.78
CA ASP A 155 -16.96 -9.80 -10.82
C ASP A 155 -17.60 -9.95 -12.21
N ASP A 156 -16.90 -9.43 -13.21
CA ASP A 156 -17.30 -9.42 -14.62
C ASP A 156 -16.05 -9.51 -15.53
N ALA A 157 -16.20 -9.21 -16.82
CA ALA A 157 -15.07 -9.26 -17.77
C ALA A 157 -13.94 -8.24 -17.48
N ARG A 158 -14.19 -7.25 -16.61
CA ARG A 158 -13.27 -6.17 -16.25
C ARG A 158 -12.90 -6.13 -14.78
N LEU A 159 -13.66 -6.76 -13.89
CA LEU A 159 -13.39 -6.80 -12.46
C LEU A 159 -13.21 -8.23 -11.98
N ALA A 160 -12.10 -8.50 -11.27
CA ALA A 160 -11.91 -9.76 -10.55
C ALA A 160 -11.35 -9.54 -9.14
N VAL A 161 -11.80 -10.32 -8.16
CA VAL A 161 -11.20 -10.36 -6.83
C VAL A 161 -10.67 -11.76 -6.55
N HIS A 162 -9.38 -11.85 -6.28
CA HIS A 162 -8.66 -13.09 -6.02
C HIS A 162 -8.47 -13.29 -4.53
N GLU A 163 -9.05 -14.36 -4.00
CA GLU A 163 -8.83 -14.81 -2.61
C GLU A 163 -7.50 -15.59 -2.51
N THR A 164 -6.37 -14.89 -2.53
CA THR A 164 -5.02 -15.49 -2.51
C THR A 164 -4.02 -14.62 -1.76
N ASP A 165 -2.89 -15.21 -1.38
CA ASP A 165 -1.77 -14.45 -0.82
C ASP A 165 -1.12 -13.57 -1.91
N ALA A 166 -0.81 -12.32 -1.53
CA ALA A 166 -0.16 -11.36 -2.41
C ALA A 166 1.25 -11.81 -2.83
N TRP A 167 1.97 -12.55 -1.98
CA TRP A 167 3.25 -13.18 -2.31
C TRP A 167 3.09 -14.22 -3.41
N ASP A 168 2.08 -15.07 -3.33
CA ASP A 168 1.82 -16.10 -4.34
C ASP A 168 1.43 -15.46 -5.67
N PHE A 169 0.57 -14.43 -5.63
CA PHE A 169 0.16 -13.69 -6.82
C PHE A 169 1.35 -13.08 -7.58
N VAL A 170 2.28 -12.42 -6.88
CA VAL A 170 3.44 -11.78 -7.55
C VAL A 170 4.51 -12.78 -8.01
N ASN A 171 4.50 -14.00 -7.47
CA ASN A 171 5.40 -15.08 -7.89
C ASN A 171 4.82 -15.92 -9.04
N ASP A 172 3.52 -15.82 -9.33
CA ASP A 172 2.94 -16.42 -10.52
C ASP A 172 3.51 -15.77 -11.79
N ARG A 173 4.12 -16.61 -12.63
CA ARG A 173 4.73 -16.21 -13.91
C ARG A 173 3.70 -15.67 -14.89
N ALA A 174 2.43 -16.05 -14.78
CA ALA A 174 1.36 -15.50 -15.61
C ALA A 174 1.18 -13.98 -15.42
N ASN A 175 1.59 -13.44 -14.27
CA ASN A 175 1.50 -12.01 -13.98
C ASN A 175 2.71 -11.21 -14.48
N HIS A 176 3.82 -11.87 -14.85
CA HIS A 176 5.10 -11.19 -15.15
C HIS A 176 5.02 -10.39 -16.45
N GLY A 177 5.40 -9.10 -16.39
CA GLY A 177 5.39 -8.19 -17.53
C GLY A 177 4.01 -7.71 -17.99
N THR A 178 2.95 -7.96 -17.23
CA THR A 178 1.56 -7.73 -17.71
C THR A 178 0.84 -6.56 -17.04
N ILE A 179 1.31 -6.10 -15.87
CA ILE A 179 0.58 -5.14 -15.04
C ILE A 179 1.10 -3.72 -15.29
N GLY A 180 0.22 -2.79 -15.66
CA GLY A 180 0.62 -1.39 -15.86
C GLY A 180 0.75 -0.65 -14.54
N VAL A 181 -0.18 -0.89 -13.62
CA VAL A 181 -0.18 -0.28 -12.28
C VAL A 181 -0.43 -1.35 -11.23
N LEU A 182 0.39 -1.37 -10.19
CA LEU A 182 0.19 -2.22 -9.02
C LEU A 182 0.17 -1.37 -7.74
N GLN A 183 -0.91 -1.48 -6.95
CA GLN A 183 -1.12 -0.72 -5.72
C GLN A 183 -0.96 -1.66 -4.53
N ILE A 184 -0.11 -1.32 -3.56
CA ILE A 184 0.14 -2.14 -2.36
C ILE A 184 -0.45 -1.42 -1.15
N ASP A 185 -1.55 -1.98 -0.63
CA ASP A 185 -2.32 -1.47 0.52
C ASP A 185 -2.62 -2.61 1.50
N VAL A 186 -1.58 -3.40 1.82
CA VAL A 186 -1.68 -4.59 2.68
C VAL A 186 -1.25 -4.23 4.10
N TYR A 187 -2.15 -4.40 5.07
CA TYR A 187 -1.87 -4.20 6.49
C TYR A 187 -2.29 -5.40 7.32
N ASP A 188 -1.62 -5.61 8.46
CA ASP A 188 -2.14 -6.51 9.48
C ASP A 188 -3.27 -5.87 10.30
N ALA A 189 -3.94 -6.67 11.13
CA ALA A 189 -5.03 -6.22 12.00
C ALA A 189 -4.63 -5.11 13.00
N THR A 190 -3.33 -4.89 13.21
CA THR A 190 -2.81 -3.81 14.06
C THR A 190 -2.44 -2.56 13.27
N ALA A 191 -2.71 -2.53 11.96
CA ALA A 191 -2.31 -1.46 11.05
C ALA A 191 -0.78 -1.20 11.11
N ARG A 192 0.04 -2.24 11.25
CA ARG A 192 1.51 -2.10 11.38
C ARG A 192 2.23 -2.37 10.06
N GLY A 193 2.35 -1.33 9.23
CA GLY A 193 3.15 -1.32 7.99
C GLY A 193 2.77 -2.39 6.97
N PRO A 194 3.40 -2.39 5.78
CA PRO A 194 3.22 -3.50 4.86
C PRO A 194 3.75 -4.78 5.51
N VAL A 195 2.89 -5.80 5.61
CA VAL A 195 3.25 -7.15 6.08
C VAL A 195 4.32 -7.77 5.17
N LEU A 196 4.33 -7.35 3.90
CA LEU A 196 5.28 -7.74 2.86
C LEU A 196 6.19 -6.56 2.52
N ASP A 197 7.33 -6.47 3.19
CA ASP A 197 8.22 -5.31 3.11
C ASP A 197 9.65 -5.65 2.61
N SER A 198 9.88 -6.86 2.10
CA SER A 198 11.22 -7.33 1.72
C SER A 198 11.66 -6.87 0.31
N VAL A 199 12.97 -6.80 0.06
CA VAL A 199 13.51 -6.54 -1.28
C VAL A 199 13.04 -7.61 -2.28
N ALA A 200 13.00 -8.87 -1.85
CA ALA A 200 12.55 -9.98 -2.70
C ALA A 200 11.10 -9.79 -3.14
N PHE A 201 10.23 -9.35 -2.22
CA PHE A 201 8.84 -9.02 -2.55
C PHE A 201 8.77 -7.88 -3.57
N TYR A 202 9.46 -6.77 -3.32
CA TYR A 202 9.45 -5.63 -4.23
C TYR A 202 10.05 -5.95 -5.60
N ARG A 203 11.03 -6.87 -5.69
CA ARG A 203 11.54 -7.39 -6.97
C ARG A 203 10.51 -8.26 -7.69
N ALA A 204 9.77 -9.10 -6.97
CA ALA A 204 8.68 -9.90 -7.56
C ALA A 204 7.54 -8.99 -8.07
N VAL A 205 7.15 -7.97 -7.29
CA VAL A 205 6.24 -6.92 -7.71
C VAL A 205 6.75 -6.23 -8.99
N ARG A 206 8.02 -5.83 -9.03
CA ARG A 206 8.61 -5.19 -10.22
C ARG A 206 8.58 -6.12 -11.44
N ALA A 207 8.80 -7.43 -11.26
CA ALA A 207 8.74 -8.40 -12.35
C ALA A 207 7.32 -8.54 -12.94
N CYS A 208 6.28 -8.26 -12.15
CA CYS A 208 4.89 -8.21 -12.60
C CYS A 208 4.59 -7.01 -13.51
N LEU A 209 5.34 -5.92 -13.36
CA LEU A 209 5.09 -4.70 -14.11
C LEU A 209 5.49 -4.81 -15.57
N THR A 210 4.73 -4.15 -16.44
CA THR A 210 5.13 -3.88 -17.82
C THR A 210 6.43 -3.07 -17.87
N GLN A 211 7.02 -2.94 -19.07
CA GLN A 211 8.24 -2.15 -19.28
C GLN A 211 8.12 -0.70 -18.80
N ALA A 212 6.93 -0.11 -18.74
CA ALA A 212 6.68 1.24 -18.24
C ALA A 212 5.53 1.24 -17.23
N GLY A 213 5.69 0.45 -16.16
CA GLY A 213 4.72 0.33 -15.08
C GLY A 213 5.05 1.18 -13.86
N VAL A 214 4.02 1.39 -13.03
CA VAL A 214 4.11 2.18 -11.79
C VAL A 214 3.57 1.37 -10.62
N VAL A 215 4.25 1.47 -9.48
CA VAL A 215 3.75 0.96 -8.20
C VAL A 215 3.46 2.11 -7.26
N THR A 216 2.34 2.05 -6.54
CA THR A 216 2.11 2.88 -5.35
C THR A 216 2.04 2.01 -4.11
N VAL A 217 2.65 2.48 -3.02
CA VAL A 217 2.74 1.74 -1.75
C VAL A 217 2.32 2.65 -0.62
N ASN A 218 1.36 2.20 0.19
CA ASN A 218 0.95 2.90 1.39
C ASN A 218 1.89 2.57 2.57
N LEU A 219 2.62 3.56 3.09
CA LEU A 219 3.56 3.41 4.19
C LEU A 219 3.14 4.28 5.38
N PHE A 220 3.62 3.95 6.59
CA PHE A 220 3.52 4.85 7.74
C PHE A 220 4.73 5.77 7.79
N GLY A 221 4.52 7.09 7.81
CA GLY A 221 5.57 8.11 7.77
C GLY A 221 6.36 8.23 9.07
N ASP A 222 5.66 8.33 10.20
CA ASP A 222 6.24 8.45 11.55
C ASP A 222 6.49 7.07 12.19
N HIS A 223 7.11 6.16 11.44
CA HIS A 223 7.47 4.83 11.93
C HIS A 223 8.83 4.38 11.37
N PRO A 224 9.70 3.70 12.15
CA PRO A 224 11.01 3.24 11.67
C PRO A 224 10.95 2.35 10.42
N SER A 225 9.79 1.74 10.14
CA SER A 225 9.57 0.96 8.92
C SER A 225 9.58 1.82 7.66
N PHE A 226 9.31 3.12 7.72
CA PHE A 226 9.34 4.00 6.54
C PHE A 226 10.70 3.98 5.85
N VAL A 227 11.75 4.32 6.60
CA VAL A 227 13.13 4.41 6.09
C VAL A 227 13.58 3.05 5.55
N ARG A 228 13.22 1.97 6.25
CA ARG A 228 13.51 0.60 5.80
C ARG A 228 12.81 0.27 4.49
N ASN A 229 11.53 0.59 4.36
CA ASN A 229 10.76 0.38 3.13
C ASN A 229 11.33 1.18 1.97
N MET A 230 11.62 2.46 2.17
CA MET A 230 12.24 3.30 1.14
C MET A 230 13.58 2.74 0.66
N LYS A 231 14.45 2.27 1.58
CA LYS A 231 15.71 1.63 1.18
C LYS A 231 15.48 0.40 0.30
N ARG A 232 14.52 -0.45 0.67
CA ARG A 232 14.24 -1.71 -0.05
C ARG A 232 13.54 -1.47 -1.38
N LEU A 233 12.64 -0.49 -1.47
CA LEU A 233 12.04 -0.04 -2.71
C LEU A 233 13.11 0.51 -3.65
N ASN A 234 14.01 1.38 -3.16
CA ASN A 234 15.12 1.91 -3.96
C ASN A 234 16.02 0.78 -4.49
N GLU A 235 16.33 -0.23 -3.68
CA GLU A 235 17.10 -1.40 -4.12
C GLU A 235 16.35 -2.24 -5.18
N ALA A 236 15.03 -2.36 -5.08
CA ALA A 236 14.24 -3.14 -6.01
C ALA A 236 13.94 -2.42 -7.34
N PHE A 237 13.85 -1.09 -7.33
CA PHE A 237 13.45 -0.25 -8.47
C PHE A 237 14.59 0.62 -9.03
N ASP A 238 15.84 0.28 -8.71
CA ASP A 238 17.05 0.94 -9.19
C ASP A 238 17.07 2.45 -8.88
N GLY A 239 16.64 2.83 -7.68
CA GLY A 239 16.61 4.23 -7.23
C GLY A 239 15.44 5.07 -7.76
N ARG A 240 14.59 4.53 -8.65
CA ARG A 240 13.43 5.23 -9.22
C ARG A 240 12.23 5.20 -8.28
N VAL A 241 12.38 5.79 -7.09
CA VAL A 241 11.36 5.81 -6.04
C VAL A 241 11.26 7.19 -5.40
N VAL A 242 10.05 7.75 -5.36
CA VAL A 242 9.73 8.99 -4.66
C VAL A 242 8.60 8.74 -3.66
N ALA A 243 8.58 9.44 -2.53
CA ALA A 243 7.45 9.40 -1.61
C ALA A 243 6.83 10.78 -1.47
N LEU A 244 5.50 10.86 -1.50
CA LEU A 244 4.78 12.09 -1.19
C LEU A 244 4.97 12.48 0.29
N PRO A 245 4.70 13.76 0.64
CA PRO A 245 4.68 14.19 2.03
C PRO A 245 3.64 13.42 2.83
N GLU A 246 3.85 13.38 4.13
CA GLU A 246 2.92 12.74 5.07
C GLU A 246 1.57 13.45 5.08
N VAL A 247 0.49 12.66 5.00
CA VAL A 247 -0.88 13.17 5.16
C VAL A 247 -1.26 13.21 6.64
N HIS A 248 -2.37 13.88 6.96
CA HIS A 248 -2.81 14.09 8.34
C HIS A 248 -2.96 12.82 9.19
N ASP A 249 -3.23 11.68 8.55
CA ASP A 249 -3.40 10.37 9.20
C ASP A 249 -2.08 9.63 9.47
N GLY A 250 -0.93 10.20 9.06
CA GLY A 250 0.40 9.61 9.26
C GLY A 250 0.88 8.70 8.12
N ASN A 251 0.09 8.57 7.06
CA ASN A 251 0.46 7.79 5.88
C ASN A 251 1.40 8.58 4.94
N ARG A 252 2.28 7.86 4.25
CA ARG A 252 3.13 8.37 3.16
C ARG A 252 3.04 7.42 1.98
N ILE A 253 2.67 7.95 0.82
CA ILE A 253 2.58 7.14 -0.39
C ILE A 253 3.91 7.17 -1.13
N ALA A 254 4.54 6.01 -1.27
CA ALA A 254 5.68 5.82 -2.15
C ALA A 254 5.20 5.48 -3.57
N ILE A 255 5.90 6.00 -4.58
CA ILE A 255 5.69 5.75 -6.00
C ILE A 255 7.01 5.23 -6.57
N ALA A 256 6.97 4.07 -7.21
CA ALA A 256 8.14 3.41 -7.80
C ALA A 256 7.90 3.09 -9.28
N PHE A 257 8.94 3.23 -10.11
CA PHE A 257 8.82 3.13 -11.57
C PHE A 257 9.66 1.97 -12.12
N SER A 258 9.07 1.08 -12.93
CA SER A 258 9.81 0.00 -13.60
C SER A 258 10.49 0.45 -14.90
N GLY A 259 9.89 1.42 -15.58
CA GLY A 259 10.35 1.95 -16.87
C GLY A 259 11.46 2.97 -16.79
N PRO A 260 12.03 3.39 -17.94
CA PRO A 260 13.26 4.18 -18.01
C PRO A 260 13.21 5.43 -17.12
N ALA A 261 14.40 5.99 -16.84
CA ALA A 261 14.50 7.25 -16.10
C ALA A 261 13.56 8.31 -16.71
N LEU A 262 12.87 9.02 -15.85
CA LEU A 262 11.88 10.02 -16.26
C LEU A 262 12.52 11.41 -16.23
N ASP A 263 12.21 12.20 -17.25
CA ASP A 263 12.41 13.65 -17.26
C ASP A 263 11.13 14.27 -17.81
N VAL A 264 10.27 14.72 -16.91
CA VAL A 264 8.95 15.24 -17.26
C VAL A 264 8.81 16.67 -16.74
N PRO A 265 8.60 17.67 -17.62
CA PRO A 265 8.36 19.03 -17.19
C PRO A 265 7.19 19.12 -16.21
N PHE A 266 7.34 19.85 -15.11
CA PHE A 266 6.26 20.07 -14.14
C PHE A 266 5.04 20.73 -14.79
N ALA A 267 5.23 21.53 -15.84
CA ALA A 267 4.13 22.08 -16.63
C ALA A 267 3.24 20.97 -17.25
N THR A 268 3.85 19.89 -17.74
CA THR A 268 3.14 18.71 -18.28
C THR A 268 2.37 17.99 -17.17
N LEU A 269 3.02 17.76 -16.02
CA LEU A 269 2.36 17.15 -14.86
C LEU A 269 1.21 18.04 -14.33
N GLN A 270 1.36 19.37 -14.36
CA GLN A 270 0.32 20.33 -13.97
C GLN A 270 -0.89 20.27 -14.92
N ALA A 271 -0.66 20.12 -16.23
CA ALA A 271 -1.74 19.94 -17.20
C ALA A 271 -2.49 18.62 -16.95
N ARG A 272 -1.76 17.52 -16.70
CA ARG A 272 -2.36 16.23 -16.31
C ARG A 272 -3.14 16.33 -15.00
N ALA A 273 -2.60 17.00 -13.98
CA ALA A 273 -3.26 17.19 -12.71
C ALA A 273 -4.60 17.93 -12.84
N LYS A 274 -4.67 18.98 -13.68
CA LYS A 274 -5.93 19.68 -13.97
C LYS A 274 -6.96 18.76 -14.63
N LEU A 275 -6.53 17.91 -15.56
CA LEU A 275 -7.41 16.95 -16.22
C LEU A 275 -7.92 15.90 -15.23
N ILE A 276 -7.06 15.36 -14.36
CA ILE A 276 -7.45 14.40 -13.32
C ILE A 276 -8.48 15.05 -12.37
N GLU A 277 -8.26 16.28 -11.94
CA GLU A 277 -9.23 16.96 -11.06
C GLU A 277 -10.59 17.18 -11.73
N SER A 278 -10.61 17.58 -13.00
CA SER A 278 -11.87 17.86 -13.70
C SER A 278 -12.65 16.61 -14.10
N THR A 279 -11.95 15.50 -14.39
CA THR A 279 -12.57 14.26 -14.88
C THR A 279 -12.80 13.22 -13.79
N LEU A 280 -11.92 13.19 -12.79
CA LEU A 280 -11.87 12.15 -11.77
C LEU A 280 -12.14 12.68 -10.35
N GLY A 281 -12.14 14.01 -10.16
CA GLY A 281 -12.41 14.64 -8.87
C GLY A 281 -11.34 14.39 -7.80
N LEU A 282 -10.16 13.87 -8.18
CA LEU A 282 -9.03 13.62 -7.29
C LEU A 282 -8.14 14.87 -7.20
N PRO A 283 -7.61 15.25 -6.03
CA PRO A 283 -6.91 16.52 -5.81
C PRO A 283 -5.46 16.54 -6.35
N ALA A 284 -5.28 16.22 -7.63
CA ALA A 284 -3.98 15.93 -8.21
C ALA A 284 -2.97 17.08 -8.19
N ARG A 285 -3.41 18.35 -8.17
CA ARG A 285 -2.49 19.48 -8.03
C ARG A 285 -1.78 19.49 -6.67
N LYS A 286 -2.40 18.95 -5.61
CA LYS A 286 -1.75 18.80 -4.31
C LYS A 286 -0.59 17.82 -4.39
N TRP A 287 -0.70 16.76 -5.20
CA TRP A 287 0.36 15.77 -5.37
C TRP A 287 1.58 16.36 -6.09
N ILE A 288 1.37 17.25 -7.07
CA ILE A 288 2.47 17.98 -7.73
C ILE A 288 3.30 18.77 -6.71
N LYS A 289 2.62 19.54 -5.84
CA LYS A 289 3.27 20.28 -4.78
C LYS A 289 4.07 19.35 -3.86
N GLY A 290 3.47 18.21 -3.50
CA GLY A 290 4.15 17.19 -2.70
C GLY A 290 5.38 16.57 -3.36
N LEU A 291 5.35 16.35 -4.68
CA LEU A 291 6.51 15.88 -5.45
C LEU A 291 7.64 16.92 -5.45
N GLN A 292 7.32 18.21 -5.63
CA GLN A 292 8.31 19.30 -5.57
C GLN A 292 8.96 19.40 -4.18
N GLU A 293 8.15 19.32 -3.12
CA GLU A 293 8.63 19.33 -1.74
C GLU A 293 9.53 18.10 -1.45
N SER A 294 9.17 16.93 -1.94
CA SER A 294 9.84 15.66 -1.61
C SER A 294 11.14 15.42 -2.39
N THR A 295 11.22 15.94 -3.62
CA THR A 295 12.43 15.81 -4.45
C THR A 295 13.45 16.90 -4.17
N GLY A 296 13.07 17.99 -3.48
CA GLY A 296 13.93 19.15 -3.27
C GLY A 296 14.38 19.80 -4.58
N GLN A 297 13.75 19.46 -5.71
CA GLN A 297 14.12 19.93 -7.03
C GLN A 297 13.61 21.36 -7.23
N THR A 298 14.54 22.29 -7.42
CA THR A 298 14.27 23.62 -8.01
C THR A 298 14.18 23.58 -9.53
N SER A 299 14.36 22.40 -10.13
CA SER A 299 14.26 22.14 -11.56
C SER A 299 12.84 22.36 -12.08
N ALA A 300 12.74 22.79 -13.34
CA ALA A 300 11.46 22.90 -14.05
C ALA A 300 10.85 21.53 -14.43
N SER A 301 11.60 20.44 -14.27
CA SER A 301 11.17 19.06 -14.53
C SER A 301 11.26 18.19 -13.29
N PHE A 302 10.34 17.22 -13.20
CA PHE A 302 10.46 16.06 -12.34
C PHE A 302 11.41 15.06 -13.00
N THR A 303 12.49 14.72 -12.30
CA THR A 303 13.45 13.69 -12.75
C THR A 303 13.60 12.57 -11.75
N ILE A 304 13.67 11.32 -12.23
CA ILE A 304 13.88 10.13 -11.39
C ILE A 304 14.50 8.96 -12.15
#